data_AF-A0A8K0JW13-F1
#
_entry.id   AF-A0A8K0JW13-F1
#
_cell.length_a   1.000
_cell.length_b   1.000
_cell.length_c   1.000
_cell.angle_alpha   90.00
_cell.angle_beta   90.00
_cell.angle_gamma   90.00
#
_symmetry.space_group_name_H-M   'P 1'
#
loop_
_entity.id
_entity.type
_entity.pdbx_description
1 polymer ?
#
loop_
_entity_poly.entity_id
_entity_poly.type
_entity_poly.pdbx_seq_one_letter_code
_entity_poly.pdbx_strand_id
1 'polypeptide(L)'
;MERRNVFSRNLPLMASIGVALTFILITVPGLAQQPPVIAPGSTAYALASGYEELIPNLKTTFSCQGRIYGYYADVDNDCQVFHVCFPVTDDNGNVLSTAQFSFFCGNQTVFNQESLTCTDPIDALPCNESPNLYDIKNLEFGIIPEAKKAN
;
A
#
# COMPACT_ATOMS: atom_id res chain seq x y z
N MET A 1 -49.86 23.64 28.14
CA MET A 1 -50.08 24.14 29.51
C MET A 1 -48.81 23.80 30.29
N GLU A 2 -47.79 24.67 30.17
CA GLU A 2 -47.39 25.64 31.20
C GLU A 2 -46.83 24.89 32.43
N ARG A 3 -45.56 24.99 32.81
CA ARG A 3 -44.90 26.23 33.19
C ARG A 3 -43.38 26.13 33.07
N ARG A 4 -42.79 27.21 32.55
CA ARG A 4 -41.42 27.63 32.84
C ARG A 4 -41.34 28.04 34.32
N ASN A 5 -40.29 27.64 35.02
CA ASN A 5 -39.91 28.29 36.27
C ASN A 5 -38.50 28.89 36.11
N VAL A 6 -38.49 30.22 36.11
CA VAL A 6 -37.34 31.10 36.29
C VAL A 6 -37.34 31.52 37.76
N PHE A 7 -36.22 31.43 38.46
CA PHE A 7 -35.83 32.19 39.68
C PHE A 7 -34.51 31.57 40.20
N SER A 8 -33.49 32.25 40.71
CA SER A 8 -33.17 33.67 40.86
C SER A 8 -31.68 33.75 41.23
N ARG A 9 -31.06 34.89 40.91
CA ARG A 9 -29.73 35.32 41.36
C ARG A 9 -29.63 35.22 42.89
N ASN A 10 -28.46 34.86 43.38
CA ASN A 10 -27.91 35.40 44.62
C ASN A 10 -26.38 35.48 44.52
N LEU A 11 -25.89 36.71 44.59
CA LEU A 11 -24.49 37.11 44.74
C LEU A 11 -24.30 37.51 46.22
N PRO A 12 -23.21 37.08 46.88
CA PRO A 12 -22.62 37.88 47.92
C PRO A 12 -21.23 38.38 47.52
N LEU A 13 -20.95 39.52 48.10
CA LEU A 13 -19.90 40.48 47.83
C LEU A 13 -18.85 40.39 48.96
N MET A 14 -17.64 40.87 48.66
CA MET A 14 -16.55 41.26 49.58
C MET A 14 -15.65 40.15 50.13
N ALA A 15 -14.37 40.16 49.78
CA ALA A 15 -13.36 40.91 50.54
C ALA A 15 -11.95 40.66 49.96
N SER A 16 -11.22 41.75 49.77
CA SER A 16 -9.84 41.82 49.27
C SER A 16 -8.83 41.28 50.29
N ILE A 17 -7.67 40.79 49.82
CA ILE A 17 -6.28 41.04 50.32
C ILE A 17 -5.35 39.89 49.86
N GLY A 18 -4.22 40.22 49.23
CA GLY A 18 -2.97 39.47 49.43
C GLY A 18 -2.46 38.56 48.30
N VAL A 19 -1.61 39.15 47.45
CA VAL A 19 -0.48 38.57 46.69
C VAL A 19 -0.15 37.09 46.91
N ALA A 20 -0.18 36.30 45.83
CA ALA A 20 0.81 35.26 45.57
C ALA A 20 0.94 35.07 44.05
N LEU A 21 2.12 35.40 43.51
CA LEU A 21 2.52 35.04 42.16
C LEU A 21 2.47 33.51 42.03
N THR A 22 1.38 32.98 41.50
CA THR A 22 1.39 31.64 40.93
C THR A 22 1.97 31.75 39.54
N PHE A 23 3.29 31.55 39.42
CA PHE A 23 3.86 31.07 38.17
C PHE A 23 3.17 29.74 37.86
N ILE A 24 2.11 29.78 37.06
CA ILE A 24 1.57 28.59 36.43
C ILE A 24 2.64 28.12 35.47
N LEU A 25 3.50 27.21 35.95
CA LEU A 25 4.25 26.30 35.10
C LEU A 25 3.20 25.59 34.25
N ILE A 26 3.01 26.07 33.02
CA ILE A 26 2.31 25.31 32.00
C ILE A 26 3.28 24.19 31.63
N THR A 27 3.37 23.16 32.47
CA THR A 27 3.93 21.87 32.04
C THR A 27 2.93 21.35 31.03
N VAL A 28 3.20 21.58 29.75
CA VAL A 28 2.44 20.96 28.67
C VAL A 28 2.67 19.45 28.83
N PRO A 29 1.71 18.67 29.35
CA PRO A 29 1.91 17.25 29.49
C PRO A 29 1.67 16.67 28.10
N GLY A 30 2.73 16.20 27.47
CA GLY A 30 2.61 15.38 26.27
C GLY A 30 2.21 16.14 25.02
N LEU A 31 3.17 16.86 24.43
CA LEU A 31 3.48 16.48 23.07
C LEU A 31 4.49 15.34 23.19
N ALA A 32 3.96 14.11 23.30
CA ALA A 32 4.67 13.00 22.70
C ALA A 32 4.88 13.44 21.25
N GLN A 33 6.12 13.83 20.92
CA GLN A 33 6.55 13.75 19.54
C GLN A 33 6.29 12.29 19.21
N GLN A 34 5.16 12.03 18.54
CA GLN A 34 4.99 10.76 17.88
C GLN A 34 6.26 10.66 17.03
N PRO A 35 7.11 9.61 17.21
CA PRO A 35 8.07 9.31 16.16
C PRO A 35 7.27 9.30 14.86
N PRO A 36 7.82 9.79 13.74
CA PRO A 36 7.08 9.89 12.49
C PRO A 36 6.30 8.60 12.34
N VAL A 37 4.96 8.70 12.39
CA VAL A 37 4.11 7.56 12.12
C VAL A 37 4.37 7.35 10.65
N ILE A 38 5.30 6.46 10.35
CA ILE A 38 5.30 5.72 9.11
C ILE A 38 3.95 5.01 9.20
N ALA A 39 2.89 5.65 8.71
CA ALA A 39 1.80 4.92 8.10
C ALA A 39 2.50 3.83 7.29
N PRO A 40 2.13 2.55 7.36
CA PRO A 40 2.74 1.54 6.50
C PRO A 40 2.51 1.96 5.04
N GLY A 41 3.39 2.86 4.58
CA GLY A 41 3.53 3.34 3.24
C GLY A 41 4.02 2.11 2.57
N SER A 42 3.10 1.51 1.83
CA SER A 42 3.20 0.17 1.31
C SER A 42 4.59 0.00 0.67
N THR A 43 5.44 -0.83 1.28
CA THR A 43 6.66 -1.31 0.63
C THR A 43 6.35 -1.99 -0.71
N ALA A 44 5.08 -2.34 -0.93
CA ALA A 44 4.52 -2.79 -2.19
C ALA A 44 4.97 -1.96 -3.38
N TYR A 45 4.92 -0.62 -3.32
CA TYR A 45 5.28 0.29 -4.42
C TYR A 45 6.62 1.01 -4.20
N ALA A 46 7.58 0.35 -3.53
CA ALA A 46 8.95 0.85 -3.43
C ALA A 46 9.69 0.63 -4.77
N LEU A 47 9.37 1.45 -5.78
CA LEU A 47 9.98 1.41 -7.11
C LEU A 47 11.42 1.96 -7.09
N ALA A 48 12.21 1.61 -8.11
CA ALA A 48 13.57 2.13 -8.26
C ALA A 48 13.55 3.65 -8.53
N SER A 49 14.59 4.36 -8.08
CA SER A 49 14.69 5.82 -8.24
C SER A 49 14.56 6.28 -9.69
N GLY A 50 13.82 7.36 -9.93
CA GLY A 50 13.64 7.93 -11.26
C GLY A 50 12.44 7.37 -12.03
N TYR A 51 11.65 6.49 -11.41
CA TYR A 51 10.38 6.03 -12.00
C TYR A 51 9.39 7.19 -12.22
N GLU A 52 9.51 8.27 -11.45
CA GLU A 52 8.61 9.42 -11.51
C GLU A 52 8.64 10.15 -12.86
N GLU A 53 9.78 10.11 -13.56
CA GLU A 53 9.91 10.69 -14.90
C GLU A 53 9.19 9.83 -15.96
N LEU A 54 9.13 8.51 -15.73
CA LEU A 54 8.56 7.54 -16.67
C LEU A 54 7.07 7.31 -16.42
N ILE A 55 6.64 7.34 -15.16
CA ILE A 55 5.27 7.03 -14.73
C ILE A 55 4.79 8.13 -13.78
N PRO A 56 4.51 9.34 -14.31
CA PRO A 56 4.19 10.52 -13.48
C PRO A 56 2.85 10.41 -12.74
N ASN A 57 1.94 9.54 -13.20
CA ASN A 57 0.61 9.34 -12.64
C ASN A 57 0.42 7.90 -12.13
N LEU A 58 1.38 7.41 -11.34
CA LEU A 58 1.33 6.07 -10.77
C LEU A 58 0.05 5.84 -9.95
N LYS A 59 -0.69 4.80 -10.30
CA LYS A 59 -1.84 4.29 -9.54
C LYS A 59 -1.40 3.17 -8.61
N THR A 60 -1.81 3.21 -7.35
CA THR A 60 -1.43 2.21 -6.32
C THR A 60 -2.61 1.32 -5.91
N THR A 61 -3.34 0.84 -6.91
CA THR A 61 -4.61 0.09 -6.75
C THR A 61 -4.42 -1.43 -6.80
N PHE A 62 -3.30 -1.92 -7.34
CA PHE A 62 -3.03 -3.35 -7.40
C PHE A 62 -2.76 -3.93 -6.01
N SER A 63 -3.25 -5.15 -5.78
CA SER A 63 -2.99 -5.92 -4.56
C SER A 63 -2.67 -7.39 -4.86
N CYS A 64 -1.64 -7.91 -4.19
CA CYS A 64 -1.32 -9.34 -4.14
C CYS A 64 -2.26 -10.18 -3.25
N GLN A 65 -3.23 -9.58 -2.57
CA GLN A 65 -4.13 -10.31 -1.70
C GLN A 65 -4.90 -11.39 -2.47
N GLY A 66 -4.80 -12.65 -2.01
CA GLY A 66 -5.48 -13.80 -2.62
C GLY A 66 -4.86 -14.29 -3.93
N ARG A 67 -3.70 -13.75 -4.33
CA ARG A 67 -2.98 -14.16 -5.54
C ARG A 67 -1.93 -15.23 -5.22
N ILE A 68 -1.73 -16.16 -6.15
CA ILE A 68 -0.67 -17.18 -6.07
C ILE A 68 0.70 -16.56 -6.34
N TYR A 69 1.76 -17.35 -6.11
CA TYR A 69 3.10 -16.96 -6.52
C TYR A 69 3.15 -16.67 -8.02
N GLY A 70 3.68 -15.52 -8.42
CA GLY A 70 3.77 -15.17 -9.83
C GLY A 70 3.94 -13.68 -10.11
N TYR A 71 3.87 -13.36 -11.40
CA TYR A 71 4.04 -12.02 -11.96
C TYR A 71 2.70 -11.54 -12.51
N TYR A 72 2.39 -10.28 -12.27
CA TYR A 72 1.09 -9.69 -12.58
C TYR A 72 1.29 -8.34 -13.23
N ALA A 73 0.80 -8.18 -14.45
CA ALA A 73 0.73 -6.91 -15.14
C ALA A 73 -0.14 -5.92 -14.35
N ASP A 74 0.27 -4.65 -14.26
CA ASP A 74 -0.57 -3.61 -13.67
C ASP A 74 -1.36 -2.90 -14.77
N VAL A 75 -2.60 -3.34 -14.98
CA VAL A 75 -3.49 -2.76 -15.99
C VAL A 75 -3.89 -1.32 -15.67
N ASP A 76 -3.86 -0.92 -14.39
CA ASP A 76 -4.18 0.43 -13.98
C ASP A 76 -3.06 1.42 -14.32
N ASN A 77 -1.85 0.91 -14.55
CA ASN A 77 -0.66 1.65 -14.99
C ASN A 77 -0.23 1.25 -16.42
N ASP A 78 -1.19 0.90 -17.29
CA ASP A 78 -0.96 0.59 -18.71
C ASP A 78 0.14 -0.47 -18.94
N CYS A 79 0.29 -1.42 -18.01
CA CYS A 79 1.32 -2.45 -17.99
C CYS A 79 2.76 -1.92 -18.00
N GLN A 80 2.96 -0.63 -17.73
CA GLN A 80 4.30 -0.05 -17.49
C GLN A 80 4.87 -0.49 -16.14
N VAL A 81 3.99 -0.87 -15.21
CA VAL A 81 4.31 -1.47 -13.92
C VAL A 81 3.87 -2.94 -13.94
N PHE A 82 4.63 -3.78 -13.24
CA PHE A 82 4.22 -5.13 -12.92
C PHE A 82 4.59 -5.47 -11.47
N HIS A 83 3.96 -6.51 -10.95
CA HIS A 83 4.10 -6.95 -9.57
C HIS A 83 4.51 -8.40 -9.48
N VAL A 84 5.40 -8.71 -8.55
CA VAL A 84 5.64 -10.08 -8.09
C VAL A 84 4.91 -10.27 -6.79
N CYS A 85 4.01 -11.26 -6.76
CA CYS A 85 3.33 -11.68 -5.55
C CYS A 85 4.01 -12.92 -4.99
N PHE A 86 4.42 -12.88 -3.72
CA PHE A 86 5.11 -13.97 -3.04
C PHE A 86 4.35 -14.40 -1.77
N PRO A 87 3.71 -15.58 -1.76
CA PRO A 87 3.05 -16.12 -0.58
C PRO A 87 4.07 -16.39 0.53
N VAL A 88 3.85 -15.77 1.70
CA VAL A 88 4.59 -16.03 2.92
C VAL A 88 3.80 -17.07 3.72
N THR A 89 4.39 -18.23 3.96
CA THR A 89 3.74 -19.35 4.63
C THR A 89 4.28 -19.59 6.03
N ASP A 90 3.47 -20.20 6.89
CA ASP A 90 3.94 -20.81 8.13
C ASP A 90 4.65 -22.16 7.86
N ASP A 91 5.14 -22.80 8.93
CA ASP A 91 5.81 -24.11 8.86
C ASP A 91 4.89 -25.25 8.38
N ASN A 92 3.57 -25.04 8.41
CA ASN A 92 2.56 -26.00 7.95
C ASN A 92 2.13 -25.76 6.49
N GLY A 93 2.68 -24.73 5.84
CA GLY A 93 2.34 -24.35 4.46
C GLY A 93 1.09 -23.48 4.34
N ASN A 94 0.51 -22.99 5.44
CA ASN A 94 -0.61 -22.05 5.37
C ASN A 94 -0.10 -20.66 4.97
N VAL A 95 -0.73 -20.05 3.98
CA VAL A 95 -0.40 -18.68 3.56
C VAL A 95 -0.85 -17.70 4.64
N LEU A 96 0.11 -17.04 5.28
CA LEU A 96 -0.12 -16.00 6.30
C LEU A 96 -0.36 -14.63 5.65
N SER A 97 0.38 -14.34 4.57
CA SER A 97 0.26 -13.11 3.79
C SER A 97 0.86 -13.32 2.40
N THR A 98 0.61 -12.39 1.48
CA THR A 98 1.28 -12.38 0.18
C THR A 98 2.04 -11.07 0.03
N ALA A 99 3.37 -11.15 0.05
CA ALA A 99 4.23 -10.00 -0.15
C ALA A 99 4.10 -9.50 -1.60
N GLN A 100 4.07 -8.18 -1.77
CA GLN A 100 4.03 -7.53 -3.07
C GLN A 100 5.35 -6.80 -3.31
N PHE A 101 5.94 -7.04 -4.49
CA PHE A 101 7.09 -6.32 -4.98
C PHE A 101 6.72 -5.69 -6.33
N SER A 102 6.88 -4.38 -6.49
CA SER A 102 6.54 -3.69 -7.73
C SER A 102 7.79 -3.29 -8.50
N PHE A 103 7.67 -3.32 -9.82
CA PHE A 103 8.73 -2.98 -10.76
C PHE A 103 8.13 -2.21 -11.92
N PHE A 104 8.92 -1.37 -12.59
CA PHE A 104 8.54 -0.76 -13.85
C PHE A 104 9.40 -1.28 -15.00
N CYS A 105 8.83 -1.34 -16.20
CA CYS A 105 9.55 -1.67 -17.42
C CYS A 105 10.34 -0.44 -17.92
N GLY A 106 11.64 -0.63 -18.16
CA GLY A 106 12.50 0.43 -18.69
C GLY A 106 12.39 0.62 -20.21
N ASN A 107 13.05 1.64 -20.74
CA ASN A 107 13.20 1.86 -22.19
C ASN A 107 11.87 1.88 -22.98
N GLN A 108 10.80 2.44 -22.38
CA GLN A 108 9.47 2.55 -23.01
C GLN A 108 8.82 1.19 -23.37
N THR A 109 9.26 0.10 -22.74
CA THR A 109 8.65 -1.23 -22.87
C THR A 109 7.46 -1.39 -21.92
N VAL A 110 6.62 -2.39 -22.18
CA VAL A 110 5.49 -2.77 -21.32
C VAL A 110 5.59 -4.25 -20.93
N PHE A 111 5.06 -4.59 -19.76
CA PHE A 111 5.05 -5.96 -19.28
C PHE A 111 4.03 -6.78 -20.06
N ASN A 112 4.50 -7.80 -20.76
CA ASN A 112 3.65 -8.78 -21.44
C ASN A 112 3.38 -9.96 -20.51
N GLN A 113 2.13 -10.09 -20.05
CA GLN A 113 1.72 -11.18 -19.18
C GLN A 113 1.89 -12.56 -19.82
N GLU A 114 1.85 -12.67 -21.15
CA GLU A 114 1.98 -13.95 -21.84
C GLU A 114 3.40 -14.53 -21.75
N SER A 115 4.41 -13.67 -21.90
CA SER A 115 5.82 -14.03 -21.86
C SER A 115 6.46 -13.83 -20.48
N LEU A 116 5.78 -13.13 -19.57
CA LEU A 116 6.28 -12.71 -18.26
C LEU A 116 7.54 -11.83 -18.35
N THR A 117 7.63 -11.01 -19.40
CA THR A 117 8.78 -10.13 -19.67
C THR A 117 8.33 -8.74 -20.10
N CYS A 118 9.18 -7.74 -19.90
CA CYS A 118 9.02 -6.44 -20.55
C CYS A 118 9.39 -6.58 -22.04
N THR A 119 8.54 -6.11 -22.94
CA THR A 119 8.73 -6.17 -24.39
C THR A 119 8.23 -4.89 -25.08
N ASP A 120 8.54 -4.73 -26.37
CA ASP A 120 8.00 -3.63 -27.16
C ASP A 120 6.45 -3.68 -27.16
N PRO A 121 5.76 -2.56 -27.00
CA PRO A 121 4.29 -2.53 -27.00
C PRO A 121 3.64 -3.17 -28.23
N ILE A 122 4.29 -3.20 -29.40
CA ILE A 122 3.73 -3.83 -30.60
C ILE A 122 3.76 -5.37 -30.53
N ASP A 123 4.69 -5.91 -29.75
CA ASP A 123 4.89 -7.36 -29.57
C ASP A 123 4.21 -7.88 -28.30
N ALA A 124 3.72 -6.99 -27.44
CA ALA A 124 2.99 -7.34 -26.22
C ALA A 124 1.53 -7.69 -26.53
N LEU A 125 0.93 -8.59 -25.73
CA LEU A 125 -0.54 -8.71 -25.76
C LEU A 125 -1.19 -7.38 -25.32
N PRO A 126 -2.42 -7.08 -25.77
CA PRO A 126 -3.16 -5.91 -25.28
C PRO A 126 -3.22 -5.89 -23.74
N CYS A 127 -2.78 -4.81 -23.11
CA CYS A 127 -2.60 -4.76 -21.66
C CYS A 127 -3.87 -5.16 -20.87
N ASN A 128 -5.05 -4.73 -21.35
CA ASN A 128 -6.34 -5.06 -20.75
C ASN A 128 -6.72 -6.56 -20.83
N GLU A 129 -6.06 -7.34 -21.68
CA GLU A 129 -6.23 -8.79 -21.77
C GLU A 129 -5.30 -9.55 -20.80
N SER A 130 -4.29 -8.89 -20.22
CA SER A 130 -3.37 -9.50 -19.25
C SER A 130 -4.07 -10.27 -18.13
N PRO A 131 -5.16 -9.78 -17.51
CA PRO A 131 -5.84 -10.52 -16.44
C PRO A 131 -6.33 -11.91 -16.83
N ASN A 132 -6.62 -12.15 -18.12
CA ASN A 132 -7.05 -13.46 -18.62
C ASN A 132 -5.95 -14.51 -18.53
N LEU A 133 -4.69 -14.09 -18.42
CA LEU A 133 -3.51 -14.95 -18.37
C LEU A 133 -2.90 -15.06 -16.96
N TYR A 134 -3.43 -14.34 -15.97
CA TYR A 134 -2.88 -14.35 -14.60
C TYR A 134 -2.81 -15.75 -14.01
N ASP A 135 -3.87 -16.54 -14.14
CA ASP A 135 -3.90 -17.87 -13.52
C ASP A 135 -2.97 -18.83 -14.26
N ILE A 136 -3.16 -18.98 -15.58
CA ILE A 136 -2.46 -19.99 -16.39
C ILE A 136 -0.96 -19.74 -16.39
N LYS A 137 -0.52 -18.49 -16.62
CA LYS A 137 0.92 -18.18 -16.73
C LYS A 137 1.65 -18.25 -15.40
N ASN A 138 0.97 -17.90 -14.30
CA ASN A 138 1.57 -17.99 -12.97
C ASN A 138 1.54 -19.41 -12.40
N LEU A 139 0.60 -20.26 -12.80
CA LEU A 139 0.63 -21.69 -12.47
C LEU A 139 1.80 -22.42 -13.12
N GLU A 140 2.17 -22.05 -14.34
CA GLU A 140 3.31 -22.63 -15.07
C GLU A 140 4.66 -22.06 -14.59
N PHE A 141 4.62 -20.90 -13.93
CA PHE A 141 5.81 -20.21 -13.48
C PHE A 141 6.58 -21.01 -12.40
N GLY A 142 7.89 -21.16 -12.58
CA GLY A 142 8.76 -21.84 -11.63
C GLY A 142 8.69 -23.38 -11.65
N ILE A 143 7.87 -23.97 -12.53
CA ILE A 143 7.85 -25.42 -12.73
C ILE A 143 9.10 -25.81 -13.54
N ILE A 144 9.98 -26.64 -12.96
CA ILE A 144 11.07 -27.29 -13.69
C ILE A 144 10.46 -28.57 -14.31
N PRO A 145 10.36 -28.69 -15.65
CA PRO A 145 9.88 -29.91 -16.27
C PRO A 145 10.77 -31.08 -15.84
N GLU A 146 10.17 -32.22 -15.51
CA GLU A 146 10.97 -33.42 -15.26
C GLU A 146 11.88 -33.68 -16.46
N ALA A 147 13.19 -33.77 -16.20
CA ALA A 147 14.15 -34.03 -17.25
C ALA A 147 13.71 -35.31 -17.99
N LYS A 148 13.38 -35.18 -19.29
CA LYS A 148 13.16 -36.35 -20.14
C LYS A 148 14.41 -37.20 -20.02
N LYS A 149 14.30 -38.37 -19.37
CA LYS A 149 15.33 -39.40 -19.48
C LYS A 149 15.43 -39.73 -20.97
N ALA A 150 16.53 -39.29 -21.58
CA ALA A 150 16.90 -39.74 -22.91
C ALA A 150 17.06 -41.27 -22.80
N ASN A 151 16.14 -42.00 -23.43
CA ASN A 151 16.30 -43.44 -23.69
C ASN A 151 17.21 -43.63 -24.90
#